data_AF-A0A5N8YQ97-F1
#
_entry.id   AF-A0A5N8YQ97-F1
#
_cell.length_a   1.000
_cell.length_b   1.000
_cell.length_c   1.000
_cell.angle_alpha   90.00
_cell.angle_beta   90.00
_cell.angle_gamma   90.00
#
_symmetry.space_group_name_H-M   'P 1'
#
loop_
_entity.id
_entity.type
_entity.pdbx_description
1 polymer ?
#
loop_
_entity_poly.entity_id
_entity_poly.type
_entity_poly.pdbx_seq_one_letter_code
_entity_poly.pdbx_strand_id
1 'polypeptide(L)' 'MSESIREAYIRKNPKSAELFPKFKQIFPSGGGGHDGYVADPFPITVERGLGARKWDVDGNEYIDYGLGSAS' A
#
# COMPACT_ATOMS: atom_id res chain seq x y z
N MET A 1 18.13 -18.88 8.57
CA MET A 1 17.93 -17.44 8.86
C MET A 1 16.44 -17.15 8.78
N SER A 2 15.90 -16.38 9.73
CA SER A 2 14.49 -15.96 9.72
C SER A 2 14.27 -14.83 8.71
N GLU A 3 13.11 -14.82 8.04
CA GLU A 3 12.67 -13.72 7.19
C GLU A 3 12.54 -12.43 8.01
N SER A 4 13.03 -11.30 7.48
CA SER A 4 12.85 -9.97 8.05
C SER A 4 11.45 -9.42 7.73
N ILE A 5 11.00 -8.42 8.51
CA ILE A 5 9.72 -7.74 8.26
C ILE A 5 9.69 -7.11 6.85
N ARG A 6 10.82 -6.55 6.40
CA ARG A 6 10.92 -5.93 5.07
C ARG A 6 10.80 -6.95 3.94
N GLU A 7 11.43 -8.12 4.10
CA GLU A 7 11.31 -9.22 3.12
C GLU A 7 9.88 -9.76 3.09
N ALA A 8 9.26 -9.97 4.26
CA ALA A 8 7.87 -10.40 4.35
C ALA A 8 6.91 -9.39 3.70
N TYR A 9 7.15 -8.09 3.89
CA TYR A 9 6.39 -7.01 3.25
C TYR A 9 6.49 -7.08 1.73
N ILE A 10 7.71 -7.16 1.18
CA ILE A 10 7.91 -7.25 -0.27
C ILE A 10 7.25 -8.51 -0.83
N ARG A 11 7.43 -9.67 -0.18
CA ARG A 11 6.86 -10.95 -0.62
C ARG A 11 5.34 -10.96 -0.62
N LYS A 12 4.68 -10.28 0.33
CA LYS A 12 3.21 -10.23 0.43
C LYS A 12 2.54 -9.23 -0.51
N ASN A 13 3.30 -8.29 -1.08
CA ASN A 13 2.74 -7.17 -1.85
C ASN A 13 3.36 -7.04 -3.26
N PRO A 14 3.49 -8.13 -4.05
CA PRO A 14 4.19 -8.10 -5.34
C PRO A 14 3.53 -7.21 -6.38
N LYS A 15 2.19 -7.13 -6.45
CA LYS A 15 1.50 -6.26 -7.42
C LYS A 15 1.60 -4.80 -7.02
N SER A 16 1.53 -4.49 -5.73
CA SER A 16 1.79 -3.13 -5.25
C SER A 16 3.21 -2.67 -5.66
N ALA A 17 4.21 -3.56 -5.54
CA ALA A 17 5.58 -3.30 -6.00
C ALA A 17 5.65 -3.04 -7.52
N GLU A 18 4.92 -3.83 -8.32
CA GLU A 18 4.88 -3.69 -9.79
C GLU A 18 4.21 -2.39 -10.25
N LEU A 19 3.17 -1.93 -9.53
CA LEU A 19 2.44 -0.71 -9.86
C LEU A 19 3.22 0.55 -9.48
N PHE A 20 4.06 0.51 -8.46
CA PHE A 20 4.71 1.70 -7.92
C PHE A 20 5.57 2.49 -8.93
N PRO A 21 6.38 1.87 -9.82
CA PRO A 21 7.09 2.60 -10.87
C PRO A 21 6.16 3.37 -11.82
N LYS A 22 5.01 2.78 -12.20
CA LYS A 22 4.01 3.44 -13.06
C LYS A 22 3.36 4.59 -12.30
N PHE A 23 3.03 4.36 -11.03
CA PHE A 23 2.46 5.37 -10.15
C PHE A 23 3.36 6.61 -10.02
N LYS A 24 4.69 6.42 -9.86
CA LYS A 24 5.67 7.51 -9.77
C LYS A 24 5.79 8.36 -11.04
N GLN A 25 5.35 7.88 -12.20
CA GLN A 25 5.28 8.69 -13.41
C GLN A 25 4.19 9.77 -13.32
N ILE A 26 3.17 9.56 -12.49
CA ILE A 26 2.05 10.47 -12.27
C ILE A 26 2.24 11.27 -10.97
N PHE A 27 2.73 10.61 -9.91
CA PHE A 27 3.01 11.21 -8.61
C PHE A 27 4.50 11.04 -8.25
N PRO A 28 5.38 11.98 -8.64
CA PRO A 28 6.82 11.83 -8.47
C PRO A 28 7.30 11.65 -7.03
N SER A 29 6.55 12.16 -6.03
CA SER A 29 6.86 11.96 -4.61
C SER A 29 6.62 10.52 -4.14
N GLY A 30 5.85 9.73 -4.87
CA GLY A 30 5.48 8.36 -4.50
C GLY A 30 4.27 8.26 -3.56
N GLY A 31 3.56 9.37 -3.30
CA GLY A 31 2.30 9.40 -2.52
C GLY A 31 1.09 9.84 -3.34
N GLY A 32 -0.09 9.29 -3.03
CA GLY A 32 -1.35 9.59 -3.73
C GLY A 32 -2.04 10.86 -3.25
N GLY A 33 -1.64 12.02 -3.79
CA GLY A 33 -2.29 13.30 -3.49
C GLY A 33 -2.03 13.87 -2.08
N HIS A 34 -1.31 13.15 -1.22
CA HIS A 34 -0.84 13.61 0.09
C HIS A 34 0.47 12.89 0.48
N ASP A 35 1.41 13.61 1.11
CA ASP A 35 2.73 13.05 1.48
C ASP A 35 2.63 11.95 2.55
N GLY A 36 1.56 11.94 3.34
CA GLY A 36 1.25 10.86 4.29
C GLY A 36 1.06 9.48 3.66
N TYR A 37 0.95 9.39 2.33
CA TYR A 37 0.89 8.11 1.60
C TYR A 37 2.25 7.64 1.05
N VAL A 38 3.33 8.40 1.25
CA VAL A 38 4.67 7.98 0.86
C VAL A 38 5.16 6.89 1.82
N ALA A 39 5.63 5.77 1.27
CA ALA A 39 6.16 4.65 2.05
C ALA A 39 7.35 3.97 1.36
N ASP A 40 8.32 3.48 2.14
CA ASP A 40 9.44 2.63 1.68
C ASP A 40 9.16 1.16 2.01
N PRO A 41 9.43 0.20 1.10
CA PRO A 41 9.96 0.36 -0.27
C PRO A 41 8.98 0.90 -1.30
N PHE A 42 7.68 0.77 -1.03
CA PHE A 42 6.57 1.24 -1.85
C PHE A 42 5.31 1.26 -0.98
N PRO A 43 4.26 2.03 -1.33
CA PRO A 43 2.98 1.99 -0.64
C PRO A 43 2.14 0.77 -1.05
N ILE A 44 1.24 0.35 -0.15
CA ILE A 44 0.21 -0.67 -0.46
C ILE A 44 -0.83 -0.02 -1.38
N THR A 45 -1.15 -0.69 -2.49
CA THR A 45 -2.22 -0.22 -3.40
C THR A 45 -3.54 -0.88 -3.04
N VAL A 46 -4.50 -0.09 -2.55
CA VAL A 46 -5.84 -0.59 -2.16
C VAL A 46 -6.74 -0.71 -3.39
N GLU A 47 -7.34 -1.88 -3.63
CA GLU A 47 -8.28 -2.13 -4.73
C GLU A 47 -9.72 -1.76 -4.34
N ARG A 48 -10.15 -2.16 -3.13
CA ARG A 48 -11.54 -1.97 -2.68
C ARG A 48 -11.65 -1.88 -1.17
N GLY A 49 -12.76 -1.30 -0.69
CA GLY A 49 -13.13 -1.29 0.72
C GLY A 49 -14.64 -1.50 0.91
N LEU A 50 -15.03 -2.08 2.05
CA LEU A 50 -16.42 -2.31 2.43
C LEU A 50 -16.54 -2.30 3.97
N GLY A 51 -17.32 -1.35 4.50
CA GLY A 51 -17.39 -1.12 5.94
C GLY A 51 -16.00 -0.82 6.52
N ALA A 52 -15.62 -1.53 7.59
CA ALA A 52 -14.33 -1.39 8.25
C ALA A 52 -13.20 -2.23 7.61
N ARG A 53 -13.39 -2.75 6.39
CA ARG A 53 -12.43 -3.65 5.73
C ARG A 53 -11.91 -3.05 4.42
N LYS A 54 -10.62 -3.27 4.14
CA LYS A 54 -9.97 -2.93 2.86
C LYS A 54 -9.25 -4.15 2.31
N TRP A 55 -9.21 -4.25 0.98
CA TRP A 55 -8.46 -5.27 0.26
C TRP A 55 -7.50 -4.58 -0.69
N ASP A 56 -6.24 -4.97 -0.64
CA ASP A 56 -5.24 -4.51 -1.60
C ASP A 56 -5.34 -5.27 -2.93
N VAL A 57 -4.58 -4.81 -3.92
CA VAL A 57 -4.49 -5.43 -5.25
C VAL A 57 -3.93 -6.86 -5.21
N ASP A 58 -3.21 -7.21 -4.14
CA ASP A 58 -2.65 -8.53 -3.87
C ASP A 58 -3.65 -9.47 -3.18
N GLY A 59 -4.81 -8.96 -2.75
CA GLY A 59 -5.89 -9.68 -2.08
C GLY A 59 -5.76 -9.75 -0.56
N ASN A 60 -4.79 -9.06 0.04
CA ASN A 60 -4.63 -8.99 1.49
C ASN A 60 -5.78 -8.17 2.10
N GLU A 61 -6.40 -8.70 3.15
CA GLU A 61 -7.47 -8.01 3.88
C GLU A 61 -6.93 -7.29 5.12
N TYR A 62 -7.40 -6.06 5.32
CA TYR A 62 -7.05 -5.21 6.45
C TYR A 62 -8.33 -4.74 7.15
N ILE A 63 -8.30 -4.68 8.48
CA ILE A 63 -9.25 -3.87 9.25
C ILE A 63 -8.75 -2.42 9.22
N ASP A 64 -9.57 -1.53 8.66
CA ASP A 64 -9.21 -0.13 8.42
C ASP A 64 -9.43 0.72 9.67
N TYR A 65 -8.37 0.93 10.44
CA TYR A 65 -8.36 1.90 11.55
C TYR A 65 -7.98 3.32 11.11
N GLY A 66 -7.56 3.51 9.86
CA GLY A 66 -7.18 4.83 9.33
C GLY A 66 -8.37 5.66 8.86
N LEU A 67 -9.49 5.01 8.49
CA LEU A 67 -10.78 5.63 8.10
C LEU A 67 -10.64 6.80 7.10
N GLY A 68 -9.63 6.75 6.22
CA GLY A 68 -9.25 7.87 5.36
C GLY A 68 -8.33 8.86 6.08
N SER A 69 -8.90 9.84 6.78
CA SER A 69 -8.14 10.83 7.56
C SER A 69 -8.79 11.21 8.89
N ALA A 70 -9.84 10.49 9.31
CA ALA A 70 -10.54 10.67 10.59
C ALA A 70 -10.81 12.14 10.99
N SER A 71 -11.00 13.04 10.03
CA SER A 71 -11.24 14.47 10.26
C SER A 71 -12.69 14.71 10.66
#